data_AF-A0A3Q7X037-F1
#
_entry.id   AF-A0A3Q7X037-F1
#
_cell.length_a   1.000
_cell.length_b   1.000
_cell.length_c   1.000
_cell.angle_alpha   90.00
_cell.angle_beta   90.00
_cell.angle_gamma   90.00
#
_symmetry.space_group_name_H-M   'P 1'
#
loop_
_entity.id
_entity.type
_entity.pdbx_description
1 polymer ?
#
loop_
_entity_poly.entity_id
_entity_poly.type
_entity_poly.pdbx_seq_one_letter_code
_entity_poly.pdbx_strand_id
1 'polypeptide(L)'
;MTENDGTSANGEKALKECERMIQKSLKSPMVKFLREQLKKAGCPVEDNFIKAVNCNQLHAGGYVPGQGIVVCGNRTEIQDEVNQAIIHELIHAFDDCRAANLDWTNCAHHACSEIRAGHLSGDCHYKRELLRGFLKIRGHEQEVSGYLEEQKT
;
A
#
# COMPACT_ATOMS: atom_id res chain seq x y z
N MET A 1 5.03 -28.53 32.18
CA MET A 1 5.96 -28.83 31.08
C MET A 1 5.24 -28.47 29.79
N THR A 2 5.61 -27.53 28.93
CA THR A 2 6.66 -26.50 28.82
C THR A 2 6.09 -25.53 27.79
N GLU A 3 6.15 -24.23 28.07
CA GLU A 3 5.77 -23.17 27.14
C GLU A 3 6.72 -23.19 25.93
N ASN A 4 6.15 -23.08 24.73
CA ASN A 4 6.88 -23.21 23.48
C ASN A 4 7.34 -21.80 23.03
N ASP A 5 8.49 -21.39 23.54
CA ASP A 5 9.09 -20.05 23.40
C ASP A 5 9.84 -19.82 22.06
N GLY A 6 9.39 -20.50 20.98
CA GLY A 6 10.03 -20.49 19.66
C GLY A 6 9.54 -19.41 18.69
N THR A 7 8.41 -18.76 18.98
CA THR A 7 7.73 -17.83 18.05
C THR A 7 8.17 -16.36 18.24
N SER A 8 8.68 -16.00 19.41
CA SER A 8 8.89 -14.58 19.78
C SER A 8 10.15 -13.96 19.16
N ALA A 9 11.29 -14.66 19.17
CA ALA A 9 12.57 -14.10 18.70
C ALA A 9 12.65 -13.90 17.18
N ASN A 10 12.06 -14.81 16.39
CA ASN A 10 12.01 -14.69 14.93
C ASN A 10 11.06 -13.57 14.48
N GLY A 11 9.92 -13.42 15.18
CA GLY A 11 8.99 -12.32 14.95
C GLY A 11 9.63 -10.97 15.26
N GLU A 12 10.33 -10.84 16.38
CA GLU A 12 11.01 -9.60 16.76
C GLU A 12 12.10 -9.20 15.75
N LYS A 13 12.87 -10.17 15.25
CA LYS A 13 13.88 -9.94 14.21
C LYS A 13 13.24 -9.47 12.89
N ALA A 14 12.14 -10.10 12.47
CA ALA A 14 11.42 -9.72 11.26
C ALA A 14 10.85 -8.30 11.35
N LEU A 15 10.33 -7.90 12.52
CA LEU A 15 9.86 -6.53 12.75
C LEU A 15 10.98 -5.50 12.62
N LYS A 16 12.12 -5.72 13.26
CA LYS A 16 13.27 -4.80 13.19
C LYS A 16 13.78 -4.64 11.75
N GLU A 17 13.80 -5.74 11.00
CA GLU A 17 14.20 -5.70 9.60
C GLU A 17 13.17 -4.95 8.74
N CYS A 18 11.87 -5.17 8.99
CA CYS A 18 10.79 -4.44 8.34
C CYS A 18 10.88 -2.93 8.62
N GLU A 19 11.10 -2.52 9.87
CA GLU A 19 11.32 -1.11 10.23
C GLU A 19 12.50 -0.52 9.45
N ARG A 20 13.61 -1.25 9.35
CA ARG A 20 14.78 -0.83 8.56
C ARG A 20 14.42 -0.67 7.07
N MET A 21 13.56 -1.52 6.53
CA MET A 21 13.08 -1.44 5.15
C MET A 21 12.11 -0.26 4.95
N ILE A 22 11.23 0.01 5.90
CA ILE A 22 10.35 1.19 5.90
C ILE A 22 11.21 2.47 5.85
N GLN A 23 12.23 2.57 6.71
CA GLN A 23 13.12 3.74 6.73
C GLN A 23 13.87 3.96 5.42
N LYS A 24 14.23 2.88 4.71
CA LYS A 24 14.80 2.99 3.36
C LYS A 24 13.74 3.42 2.34
N SER A 25 12.53 2.89 2.43
CA SER A 25 11.41 3.21 1.54
C SER A 25 11.02 4.69 1.59
N LEU A 26 11.01 5.29 2.80
CA LEU A 26 10.77 6.72 3.02
C LEU A 26 11.74 7.64 2.27
N LYS A 27 12.91 7.11 1.86
CA LYS A 27 13.90 7.86 1.08
C LYS A 27 13.68 7.76 -0.43
N SER A 28 12.82 6.84 -0.89
CA SER A 28 12.55 6.60 -2.30
C SER A 28 11.83 7.80 -2.95
N PRO A 29 12.07 8.07 -4.25
CA PRO A 29 11.46 9.22 -4.93
C PRO A 29 9.93 9.20 -4.92
N MET A 30 9.31 8.03 -5.14
CA MET A 30 7.85 7.90 -5.20
C MET A 30 7.20 8.15 -3.84
N VAL A 31 7.75 7.57 -2.76
CA VAL A 31 7.22 7.77 -1.40
C VAL A 31 7.37 9.23 -0.97
N LYS A 32 8.49 9.88 -1.30
CA LYS A 32 8.66 11.33 -1.06
C LYS A 32 7.63 12.14 -1.83
N PHE A 33 7.42 11.82 -3.11
CA PHE A 33 6.43 12.50 -3.93
C PHE A 33 5.02 12.39 -3.33
N LEU A 34 4.57 11.18 -2.97
CA LEU A 34 3.25 10.97 -2.39
C LEU A 34 3.07 11.69 -1.06
N ARG A 35 4.08 11.66 -0.18
CA ARG A 35 4.05 12.41 1.09
C ARG A 35 3.93 13.92 0.89
N GLU A 36 4.60 14.47 -0.10
CA GLU A 36 4.46 15.89 -0.46
C GLU A 36 3.07 16.21 -1.04
N GLN A 37 2.47 15.31 -1.84
CA GLN A 37 1.10 15.51 -2.33
C GLN A 37 0.06 15.44 -1.20
N LEU A 38 0.20 14.47 -0.29
CA LEU A 38 -0.62 14.38 0.93
C LEU A 38 -0.54 15.66 1.77
N LYS A 39 0.68 16.16 2.00
CA LYS A 39 0.89 17.44 2.69
C LYS A 39 0.19 18.60 1.99
N LYS A 40 0.27 18.70 0.66
CA LYS A 40 -0.41 19.74 -0.12
C LYS A 40 -1.94 19.62 -0.11
N ALA A 41 -2.45 18.40 0.01
CA ALA A 41 -3.88 18.12 0.12
C ALA A 41 -4.44 18.41 1.53
N GLY A 42 -3.59 18.74 2.51
CA GLY A 42 -4.00 19.08 3.88
C GLY A 42 -3.97 17.90 4.85
N CYS A 43 -3.39 16.76 4.45
CA CYS A 43 -3.27 15.54 5.25
C CYS A 43 -1.80 15.12 5.36
N PRO A 44 -0.96 15.86 6.09
CA PRO A 44 0.45 15.52 6.25
C PRO A 44 0.64 14.11 6.86
N VAL A 45 1.64 13.39 6.35
CA VAL A 45 2.07 12.10 6.89
C VAL A 45 2.97 12.35 8.11
N GLU A 46 2.37 12.22 9.29
CA GLU A 46 2.99 12.46 10.59
C GLU A 46 4.00 11.37 11.01
N ASP A 47 4.72 11.64 12.08
CA ASP A 47 5.59 10.66 12.72
C ASP A 47 4.78 9.43 13.16
N ASN A 48 5.35 8.23 12.97
CA ASN A 48 4.69 6.96 13.23
C ASN A 48 3.42 6.68 12.39
N PHE A 49 3.15 7.43 11.32
CA PHE A 49 2.05 7.11 10.41
C PHE A 49 2.25 5.75 9.71
N ILE A 50 3.49 5.27 9.58
CA ILE A 50 3.82 3.97 9.00
C ILE A 50 4.49 3.11 10.07
N LYS A 51 3.93 1.93 10.36
CA LYS A 51 4.43 1.04 11.42
C LYS A 51 4.60 -0.39 10.92
N ALA A 52 5.65 -1.06 11.39
CA ALA A 52 5.81 -2.50 11.22
C ALA A 52 5.05 -3.24 12.34
N VAL A 53 4.28 -4.26 12.00
CA VAL A 53 3.60 -5.13 12.98
C VAL A 53 3.65 -6.60 12.55
N ASN A 54 3.39 -7.50 13.50
CA ASN A 54 3.17 -8.91 13.20
C ASN A 54 1.69 -9.10 12.87
N CYS A 55 1.41 -9.52 11.64
CA CYS A 55 0.08 -9.72 11.14
C CYS A 55 -0.31 -11.20 11.14
N ASN A 56 -1.56 -11.49 11.51
CA ASN A 56 -2.12 -12.83 11.34
C ASN A 56 -2.59 -13.06 9.89
N GLN A 57 -2.95 -11.99 9.17
CA GLN A 57 -3.41 -12.03 7.78
C GLN A 57 -2.26 -12.26 6.79
N LEU A 58 -2.61 -12.60 5.54
CA LEU A 58 -1.65 -12.95 4.47
C LEU A 58 -1.22 -11.75 3.60
N HIS A 59 -1.68 -10.54 3.90
CA HIS A 59 -1.34 -9.34 3.13
C HIS A 59 -0.05 -8.67 3.64
N ALA A 60 0.62 -7.92 2.77
CA ALA A 60 1.88 -7.23 3.08
C ALA A 60 1.71 -5.99 3.96
N GLY A 61 0.50 -5.43 4.02
CA GLY A 61 0.18 -4.22 4.78
C GLY A 61 -1.28 -3.81 4.60
N GLY A 62 -1.61 -2.62 5.09
CA GLY A 62 -2.92 -1.99 4.92
C GLY A 62 -2.99 -0.58 5.48
N TYR A 63 -3.78 0.28 4.84
CA TYR A 63 -4.18 1.59 5.32
C TYR A 63 -5.44 1.49 6.17
N VAL A 64 -5.44 2.18 7.31
CA VAL A 64 -6.59 2.31 8.20
C VAL A 64 -6.92 3.80 8.36
N PRO A 65 -8.14 4.23 7.97
CA PRO A 65 -8.58 5.62 8.10
C PRO A 65 -8.38 6.16 9.52
N GLY A 66 -7.76 7.34 9.63
CA GLY A 66 -7.45 7.98 10.91
C GLY A 66 -6.32 7.35 11.75
N GLN A 67 -5.76 6.19 11.35
CA GLN A 67 -4.67 5.52 12.08
C GLN A 67 -3.35 5.49 11.30
N GLY A 68 -3.41 5.34 9.97
CA GLY A 68 -2.24 5.31 9.10
C GLY A 68 -2.00 3.94 8.47
N ILE A 69 -0.74 3.66 8.14
CA ILE A 69 -0.29 2.51 7.37
C ILE A 69 0.36 1.48 8.30
N VAL A 70 -0.06 0.23 8.13
CA VAL A 70 0.55 -0.93 8.75
C VAL A 70 1.28 -1.73 7.68
N VAL A 71 2.52 -2.14 7.97
CA VAL A 71 3.29 -3.07 7.15
C VAL A 71 3.52 -4.35 7.96
N CYS A 72 3.19 -5.49 7.38
CA CYS A 72 3.25 -6.79 8.03
C CYS A 72 4.67 -7.35 7.95
N GLY A 73 5.49 -7.15 8.99
CA GLY A 73 6.91 -7.51 8.98
C GLY A 73 7.16 -9.01 8.85
N ASN A 74 6.21 -9.84 9.29
CA ASN A 74 6.26 -11.30 9.11
C ASN A 74 5.73 -11.77 7.74
N ARG A 75 5.36 -10.87 6.84
CA ARG A 75 4.84 -11.14 5.47
C ARG A 75 5.67 -10.49 4.37
N THR A 76 6.63 -9.65 4.71
CA THR A 76 7.52 -8.98 3.77
C THR A 76 8.95 -9.40 4.01
N GLU A 77 9.60 -9.98 3.00
CA GLU A 77 10.96 -10.50 3.12
C GLU A 77 11.98 -9.60 2.39
N ILE A 78 11.56 -8.90 1.34
CA ILE A 78 12.45 -8.09 0.51
C ILE A 78 12.05 -6.62 0.47
N GLN A 79 13.04 -5.75 0.25
CA GLN A 79 12.86 -4.29 0.25
C GLN A 79 11.81 -3.80 -0.77
N ASP A 80 11.69 -4.50 -1.89
CA ASP A 80 10.75 -4.14 -2.95
C ASP A 80 9.29 -4.35 -2.53
N GLU A 81 8.98 -5.40 -1.77
CA GLU A 81 7.63 -5.64 -1.23
C GLU A 81 7.21 -4.53 -0.26
N VAL A 82 8.11 -4.13 0.65
CA VAL A 82 7.85 -3.01 1.57
C VAL A 82 7.67 -1.70 0.80
N ASN A 83 8.45 -1.48 -0.27
CA ASN A 83 8.28 -0.30 -1.11
C ASN A 83 6.91 -0.27 -1.81
N GLN A 84 6.49 -1.39 -2.40
CA GLN A 84 5.19 -1.47 -3.06
C GLN A 84 4.05 -1.30 -2.06
N ALA A 85 4.09 -2.00 -0.91
CA ALA A 85 3.09 -1.85 0.14
C ALA A 85 2.96 -0.39 0.58
N ILE A 86 4.06 0.29 0.92
CA ILE A 86 4.00 1.69 1.35
C ILE A 86 3.44 2.61 0.26
N ILE A 87 3.83 2.42 -1.00
CA ILE A 87 3.33 3.25 -2.11
C ILE A 87 1.83 3.02 -2.31
N HIS A 88 1.39 1.75 -2.33
CA HIS A 88 -0.02 1.36 -2.44
C HIS A 88 -0.85 1.99 -1.33
N GLU A 89 -0.44 1.82 -0.07
CA GLU A 89 -1.18 2.33 1.07
C GLU A 89 -1.14 3.87 1.17
N LEU A 90 -0.10 4.54 0.67
CA LEU A 90 -0.08 6.01 0.56
C LEU A 90 -1.06 6.54 -0.49
N ILE A 91 -1.35 5.78 -1.54
CA ILE A 91 -2.37 6.14 -2.53
C ILE A 91 -3.77 6.03 -1.91
N HIS A 92 -4.01 5.01 -1.08
CA HIS A 92 -5.23 4.90 -0.28
C HIS A 92 -5.38 6.05 0.72
N ALA A 93 -4.31 6.42 1.42
CA ALA A 93 -4.32 7.59 2.29
C ALA A 93 -4.62 8.88 1.51
N PHE A 94 -4.12 9.00 0.28
CA PHE A 94 -4.39 10.15 -0.58
C PHE A 94 -5.83 10.16 -1.10
N ASP A 95 -6.39 8.98 -1.39
CA ASP A 95 -7.81 8.80 -1.69
C ASP A 95 -8.69 9.30 -0.56
N ASP A 96 -8.47 8.80 0.65
CA ASP A 96 -9.23 9.16 1.86
C ASP A 96 -9.19 10.66 2.14
N CYS A 97 -8.00 11.25 1.97
CA CYS A 97 -7.78 12.67 2.20
C CYS A 97 -8.49 13.59 1.21
N ARG A 98 -8.54 13.21 -0.08
CA ARG A 98 -9.03 14.11 -1.15
C ARG A 98 -10.50 13.87 -1.50
N ALA A 99 -10.97 12.64 -1.40
CA ALA A 99 -12.29 12.28 -1.88
C ALA A 99 -13.36 12.66 -0.86
N ALA A 100 -14.21 13.64 -1.21
CA ALA A 100 -15.26 14.14 -0.33
C ALA A 100 -16.29 13.08 0.10
N ASN A 101 -16.47 12.01 -0.69
CA ASN A 101 -17.49 10.97 -0.50
C ASN A 101 -16.91 9.55 -0.51
N LEU A 102 -15.63 9.36 -0.15
CA LEU A 102 -15.08 8.02 -0.06
C LEU A 102 -15.69 7.29 1.14
N ASP A 103 -16.17 6.08 0.90
CA ASP A 103 -16.77 5.22 1.92
C ASP A 103 -16.13 3.85 1.81
N TRP A 104 -15.27 3.52 2.77
CA TRP A 104 -14.57 2.23 2.83
C TRP A 104 -15.48 1.03 3.09
N THR A 105 -16.74 1.26 3.49
CA THR A 105 -17.74 0.21 3.62
C THR A 105 -18.48 -0.08 2.31
N ASN A 106 -18.36 0.81 1.31
CA ASN A 106 -18.93 0.63 -0.01
C ASN A 106 -17.93 -0.11 -0.91
N CYS A 107 -18.31 -1.31 -1.37
CA CYS A 107 -17.45 -2.15 -2.21
C CYS A 107 -16.99 -1.48 -3.51
N ALA A 108 -17.82 -0.63 -4.12
CA ALA A 108 -17.45 0.06 -5.36
C ALA A 108 -16.36 1.11 -5.09
N HIS A 109 -16.50 1.89 -4.01
CA HIS A 109 -15.52 2.89 -3.61
C HIS A 109 -14.18 2.24 -3.25
N HIS A 110 -14.23 1.16 -2.47
CA HIS A 110 -13.03 0.39 -2.13
C HIS A 110 -12.36 -0.16 -3.40
N ALA A 111 -13.12 -0.82 -4.29
CA ALA A 111 -12.57 -1.35 -5.54
C ALA A 111 -11.94 -0.27 -6.44
N CYS A 112 -12.56 0.91 -6.55
CA CYS A 112 -11.99 2.03 -7.29
C CYS A 112 -10.65 2.49 -6.71
N SER A 113 -10.54 2.55 -5.37
CA SER A 113 -9.31 2.89 -4.65
C SER A 113 -8.21 1.83 -4.92
N GLU A 114 -8.54 0.55 -4.87
CA GLU A 114 -7.60 -0.56 -5.14
C GLU A 114 -7.10 -0.56 -6.59
N ILE A 115 -7.99 -0.34 -7.57
CA ILE A 115 -7.61 -0.23 -8.99
C ILE A 115 -6.60 0.89 -9.17
N ARG A 116 -6.85 2.04 -8.54
CA ARG A 116 -5.94 3.18 -8.65
C ARG A 116 -4.62 2.92 -7.94
N ALA A 117 -4.65 2.31 -6.76
CA ALA A 117 -3.47 1.97 -5.99
C ALA A 117 -2.58 0.99 -6.76
N GLY A 118 -3.14 -0.10 -7.27
CA GLY A 118 -2.38 -1.09 -8.06
C GLY A 118 -1.83 -0.56 -9.39
N HIS A 119 -2.53 0.41 -10.01
CA HIS A 119 -2.03 1.10 -11.20
C HIS A 119 -0.87 2.04 -10.87
N LEU A 120 -1.07 2.98 -9.94
CA LEU A 120 -0.10 4.05 -9.63
C LEU A 120 1.09 3.58 -8.77
N SER A 121 0.95 2.48 -8.03
CA SER A 121 2.08 1.86 -7.32
C SER A 121 3.08 1.19 -8.26
N GLY A 122 2.63 0.90 -9.48
CA GLY A 122 3.35 0.08 -10.45
C GLY A 122 3.20 -1.41 -10.19
N ASP A 123 2.35 -1.84 -9.25
CA ASP A 123 2.13 -3.27 -8.97
C ASP A 123 1.61 -4.03 -10.18
N CYS A 124 0.77 -3.39 -11.00
CA CYS A 124 0.25 -3.96 -12.24
C CYS A 124 1.15 -3.70 -13.47
N HIS A 125 2.34 -3.13 -13.29
CA HIS A 125 3.25 -2.81 -14.40
C HIS A 125 3.74 -4.09 -15.07
N TYR A 126 3.72 -4.13 -16.42
CA TYR A 126 3.98 -5.34 -17.21
C TYR A 126 5.28 -6.07 -16.84
N LYS A 127 6.35 -5.35 -16.47
CA LYS A 127 7.63 -5.95 -16.02
C LYS A 127 7.45 -6.81 -14.76
N ARG A 128 6.65 -6.35 -13.80
CA ARG A 128 6.37 -7.11 -12.56
C ARG A 128 5.48 -8.30 -12.85
N GLU A 129 4.50 -8.12 -13.73
CA GLU A 129 3.55 -9.15 -14.12
C GLU A 129 4.23 -10.27 -14.92
N LEU A 130 5.19 -9.90 -15.78
CA LEU A 130 6.10 -10.85 -16.44
C LEU A 130 6.95 -11.63 -15.43
N LEU A 131 7.52 -10.95 -14.42
CA LEU A 131 8.28 -11.60 -13.34
C LEU A 131 7.40 -12.52 -12.47
N ARG A 132 6.10 -12.20 -12.33
CA ARG A 132 5.08 -13.04 -11.68
C ARG A 132 4.57 -14.18 -12.58
N GLY A 133 5.06 -14.29 -13.82
CA GLY A 133 4.71 -15.36 -14.75
C GLY A 133 3.46 -15.09 -15.61
N PHE A 134 2.89 -13.89 -15.55
CA PHE A 134 1.77 -13.48 -16.39
C PHE A 134 2.27 -12.94 -17.74
N LEU A 135 1.96 -13.67 -18.82
CA LEU A 135 2.41 -13.37 -20.19
C LEU A 135 1.35 -12.67 -21.06
N LYS A 136 0.15 -12.41 -20.52
CA LYS A 136 -0.92 -11.76 -21.26
C LYS A 136 -0.67 -10.25 -21.31
N ILE A 137 -0.36 -9.70 -22.48
CA ILE A 137 -0.16 -8.24 -22.65
C ILE A 137 -1.51 -7.48 -22.74
N ARG A 138 -2.57 -8.14 -23.21
CA ARG A 138 -3.91 -7.54 -23.30
C ARG A 138 -4.51 -7.31 -21.92
N GLY A 139 -4.86 -6.06 -21.62
CA GLY A 139 -5.52 -5.65 -20.36
C GLY A 139 -4.60 -5.01 -19.33
N HIS A 140 -3.28 -4.97 -19.54
CA HIS A 140 -2.38 -4.21 -18.68
C HIS A 140 -2.51 -2.72 -18.95
N GLU A 141 -2.73 -1.95 -17.87
CA GLU A 141 -2.61 -0.49 -17.89
C GLU A 141 -3.49 0.20 -18.96
N GLN A 142 -4.69 -0.33 -19.18
CA GLN A 142 -5.63 0.30 -20.11
C GLN A 142 -6.10 1.64 -19.55
N GLU A 143 -5.89 2.71 -20.32
CA GLU A 143 -6.56 3.97 -20.06
C GLU A 143 -8.08 3.75 -20.14
N VAL A 144 -8.80 4.10 -19.08
CA VAL A 144 -10.27 4.10 -19.08
C VAL A 144 -10.74 5.33 -19.88
N SER A 145 -10.69 5.23 -21.20
CA SER A 145 -11.37 6.18 -22.09
C SER A 145 -12.80 5.69 -22.30
N GLY A 146 -13.75 6.19 -21.50
CA GLY A 146 -15.17 5.93 -21.78
C GLY A 146 -16.21 6.02 -20.66
N TYR A 147 -15.94 6.56 -19.47
CA TYR A 147 -16.93 6.63 -18.37
C TYR A 147 -17.10 8.04 -17.74
N LEU A 148 -16.88 9.12 -18.51
CA LEU A 148 -17.10 10.50 -18.05
C LEU A 148 -18.20 11.25 -18.83
N GLU A 149 -19.13 10.54 -19.48
CA GLU A 149 -20.24 11.19 -20.21
C GLU A 149 -21.64 10.96 -19.63
N GLU A 150 -21.81 10.22 -18.52
CA GLU A 150 -23.16 9.90 -17.97
C GLU A 150 -23.46 10.44 -16.56
N GLN A 151 -22.71 11.42 -16.04
CA GLN A 151 -23.09 12.12 -14.79
C GLN A 151 -23.39 13.61 -14.99
N LYS A 152 -23.88 13.98 -16.18
CA LYS A 152 -24.39 15.33 -16.46
C LYS A 152 -25.83 15.29 -16.95
N THR A 153 -26.71 14.73 -16.12
CA THR A 153 -28.16 14.98 -16.12
C THR A 153 -28.67 14.98 -14.70
#